data_AF-H1FRW2-F1
#
_entry.id   AF-H1FRW2-F1
#
_cell.length_a   1.000
_cell.length_b   1.000
_cell.length_c   1.000
_cell.angle_alpha   90.00
_cell.angle_beta   90.00
_cell.angle_gamma   90.00
#
_symmetry.space_group_name_H-M   'P 1'
#
loop_
_entity.id
_entity.type
_entity.pdbx_description
1 polymer ?
#
loop_
_entity_poly.entity_id
_entity_poly.type
_entity_poly.pdbx_seq_one_letter_code
_entity_poly.pdbx_strand_id
1 'polypeptide(L)' 'MLVCDCNDVMYDVIKEAVKKHGNNQEAIMEETEAGTVCECCLEVECDKVDLPLPLAIEKALEELAKT' A
#
# COMPACT_ATOMS: atom_id res chain seq x y z
N MET A 1 10.30 -2.72 -0.11
CA MET A 1 9.32 -3.71 0.37
C MET A 1 8.23 -3.79 -0.68
N LEU A 2 8.03 -4.96 -1.24
CA LEU A 2 6.96 -5.23 -2.20
C LEU A 2 5.61 -5.22 -1.49
N VAL A 3 4.66 -4.45 -2.00
CA VAL A 3 3.30 -4.31 -1.46
C VAL A 3 2.25 -4.99 -2.34
N CYS A 4 2.44 -5.00 -3.66
CA CYS A 4 1.58 -5.74 -4.57
C CYS A 4 2.44 -6.41 -5.65
N ASP A 5 2.45 -7.74 -5.69
CA ASP A 5 3.17 -8.52 -6.69
C ASP A 5 2.56 -8.38 -8.10
N CYS A 6 1.22 -8.38 -8.21
CA CYS A 6 0.54 -8.35 -9.51
C CYS A 6 0.83 -7.11 -10.36
N ASN A 7 1.02 -5.96 -9.71
CA ASN A 7 1.27 -4.68 -10.37
C ASN A 7 2.64 -4.08 -10.01
N ASP A 8 3.54 -4.90 -9.44
CA ASP A 8 4.90 -4.49 -9.03
C ASP A 8 4.93 -3.20 -8.17
N VAL A 9 3.99 -3.09 -7.22
CA VAL A 9 3.83 -1.89 -6.40
C VAL A 9 4.75 -1.98 -5.19
N MET A 10 5.69 -1.05 -5.11
CA MET A 10 6.65 -0.92 -4.02
C MET A 10 6.15 0.03 -2.92
N TYR A 11 6.62 -0.16 -1.69
CA TYR A 11 6.26 0.68 -0.54
C TYR A 11 6.45 2.18 -0.76
N ASP A 12 7.50 2.60 -1.48
CA ASP A 12 7.75 4.03 -1.73
C ASP A 12 6.62 4.67 -2.56
N VAL A 13 6.01 3.90 -3.47
CA VAL A 13 4.84 4.33 -4.25
C VAL A 13 3.63 4.50 -3.31
N ILE A 14 3.40 3.55 -2.40
CA ILE A 14 2.34 3.65 -1.40
C ILE A 14 2.54 4.86 -0.50
N LYS A 15 3.77 5.12 -0.06
CA LYS A 15 4.09 6.26 0.80
C LYS A 15 3.80 7.59 0.12
N GLU A 16 4.12 7.74 -1.16
CA GLU A 16 3.76 8.95 -1.92
C GLU A 16 2.25 9.08 -2.14
N ALA A 17 1.52 7.98 -2.35
CA ALA A 17 0.06 8.01 -2.42
C ALA A 17 -0.58 8.38 -1.07
N VAL A 18 -0.10 7.82 0.04
CA VAL A 18 -0.54 8.16 1.42
C VAL A 18 -0.27 9.64 1.73
N LYS A 19 0.84 10.19 1.25
CA LYS A 19 1.13 11.62 1.41
C LYS A 19 0.10 12.53 0.73
N LYS A 20 -0.51 12.08 -0.37
CA LYS A 20 -1.56 12.82 -1.10
C LYS A 20 -2.96 12.57 -0.54
N HIS A 21 -3.26 11.31 -0.21
CA HIS A 21 -4.62 10.83 0.07
C HIS A 21 -4.86 10.49 1.54
N GLY A 22 -3.84 10.59 2.39
CA GLY A 22 -3.91 10.21 3.80
C GLY A 22 -4.19 8.72 3.96
N ASN A 23 -5.23 8.39 4.73
CA ASN A 23 -5.67 7.02 4.98
C ASN A 23 -6.78 6.55 4.03
N ASN A 24 -7.05 7.27 2.94
CA ASN A 24 -8.06 6.87 1.97
C ASN A 24 -7.56 5.71 1.11
N GLN A 25 -7.81 4.47 1.56
CA GLN A 25 -7.38 3.26 0.88
C GLN A 25 -7.89 3.18 -0.57
N GLU A 26 -9.14 3.58 -0.83
CA GLU A 26 -9.71 3.54 -2.18
C GLU A 26 -8.93 4.44 -3.16
N ALA A 27 -8.64 5.68 -2.76
CA ALA A 27 -7.83 6.60 -3.57
C ALA A 27 -6.39 6.11 -3.77
N ILE A 28 -5.82 5.43 -2.76
CA ILE A 28 -4.48 4.84 -2.86
C ILE A 28 -4.50 3.65 -3.85
N MET A 29 -5.52 2.80 -3.80
CA MET A 29 -5.70 1.70 -4.75
C MET A 29 -5.91 2.23 -6.18
N GLU A 30 -6.68 3.30 -6.35
CA GLU A 30 -6.92 3.94 -7.64
C GLU A 30 -5.63 4.54 -8.24
N GLU A 31 -4.79 5.20 -7.43
CA GLU A 31 -3.54 5.79 -7.92
C GLU A 31 -2.44 4.75 -8.18
N THR A 32 -2.36 3.71 -7.35
CA THR A 32 -1.24 2.75 -7.37
C THR A 32 -1.56 1.42 -8.04
N GLU A 33 -2.82 1.21 -8.39
CA GLU A 33 -3.38 -0.05 -8.89
C GLU A 33 -3.21 -1.25 -7.92
N ALA A 34 -2.70 -1.04 -6.70
CA ALA A 34 -2.57 -2.09 -5.71
C ALA A 34 -3.94 -2.67 -5.33
N GLY A 35 -4.04 -4.00 -5.26
CA GLY A 35 -5.27 -4.68 -4.87
C GLY A 35 -6.36 -4.71 -5.93
N THR A 36 -6.07 -4.37 -7.20
CA THR A 36 -7.07 -4.37 -8.29
C THR A 36 -7.10 -5.66 -9.12
N VAL A 37 -6.16 -6.60 -8.88
CA VAL A 37 -5.99 -7.83 -9.69
C VAL A 37 -6.38 -9.09 -8.92
N CYS A 38 -5.58 -9.48 -7.92
CA CYS A 38 -5.83 -10.69 -7.13
C CYS A 38 -6.35 -10.41 -5.72
N GLU A 39 -6.39 -9.14 -5.32
CA GLU A 39 -6.83 -8.66 -4.01
C GLU A 39 -6.05 -9.22 -2.79
N CYS A 40 -5.12 -10.16 -2.96
CA CYS A 40 -4.33 -10.77 -1.88
C CYS A 40 -3.64 -9.74 -0.99
N CYS A 41 -3.01 -8.71 -1.56
CA CYS A 41 -2.33 -7.68 -0.79
C CYS A 41 -3.26 -6.82 0.09
N LEU A 42 -4.58 -6.94 -0.05
CA LEU A 42 -5.55 -6.32 0.85
C LEU A 42 -5.69 -7.11 2.17
N GLU A 43 -5.29 -8.37 2.19
CA GLU A 43 -5.30 -9.23 3.36
C GLU A 43 -3.95 -9.17 4.09
N VAL A 44 -3.99 -9.20 5.42
CA VAL A 44 -2.79 -9.13 6.28
C VAL A 44 -1.91 -10.39 6.14
N GLU A 45 -2.47 -11.50 5.66
CA GLU A 45 -1.79 -12.80 5.56
C GLU A 45 -1.38 -13.15 4.11
N CYS A 46 -1.13 -12.15 3.25
CA CYS A 46 -0.68 -12.41 1.88
C CYS A 46 0.79 -12.85 1.85
N ASP A 47 1.05 -14.05 1.31
CA ASP A 47 2.37 -14.69 1.24
C ASP A 47 3.22 -14.24 0.03
N LYS A 48 2.66 -13.41 -0.85
CA LYS A 48 3.32 -12.94 -2.08
C LYS A 48 4.07 -11.62 -1.93
N VAL A 49 3.92 -10.94 -0.80
CA VAL A 49 4.38 -9.55 -0.62
C VAL A 49 5.13 -9.42 0.70
N ASP A 50 6.07 -8.47 0.76
CA ASP A 50 6.82 -8.19 1.99
C ASP A 50 5.96 -7.47 3.03
N LEU A 51 5.02 -6.64 2.55
CA LEU A 51 4.19 -5.78 3.38
C LEU A 51 2.81 -5.59 2.73
N PRO A 52 1.74 -6.22 3.26
CA PRO A 52 0.37 -6.00 2.77
C PRO A 52 -0.04 -4.53 2.74
N LEU A 53 -0.92 -4.18 1.82
CA LEU A 53 -1.36 -2.80 1.56
C LEU A 53 -1.88 -2.10 2.83
N PRO A 54 -2.74 -2.70 3.67
CA PRO A 54 -3.20 -2.03 4.90
C PRO A 54 -2.04 -1.67 5.83
N LEU A 55 -1.09 -2.59 6.03
CA LEU A 55 0.08 -2.36 6.88
C LEU A 55 1.06 -1.36 6.24
N ALA A 56 1.17 -1.34 4.92
CA ALA A 56 1.94 -0.34 4.19
C ALA A 56 1.37 1.07 4.40
N ILE A 57 0.03 1.22 4.35
CA ILE A 57 -0.65 2.48 4.61
C ILE A 57 -0.43 2.94 6.05
N GLU A 58 -0.64 2.06 7.04
CA GLU A 58 -0.41 2.36 8.45
C GLU A 58 1.04 2.80 8.70
N LYS A 59 2.01 2.03 8.19
CA LYS A 59 3.44 2.36 8.30
C LYS A 59 3.76 3.72 7.69
N ALA A 60 3.23 4.02 6.51
CA ALA A 60 3.45 5.32 5.85
C ALA A 60 2.86 6.48 6.65
N LEU A 61 1.65 6.32 7.22
CA LEU A 61 1.04 7.33 8.09
C LEU A 61 1.90 7.60 9.34
N GLU A 62 2.39 6.55 9.99
CA GLU A 62 3.28 6.70 11.16
C GLU A 62 4.60 7.39 10.84
N GLU A 63 5.20 7.07 9.68
CA GLU A 63 6.44 7.69 9.23
C GLU A 63 6.23 9.17 8.89
N LEU A 64 5.12 9.50 8.23
CA LEU A 64 4.79 10.89 7.84
C LEU A 64 4.43 11.76 9.05
N ALA A 65 3.78 11.20 10.07
CA ALA A 65 3.47 11.92 11.32
C ALA A 65 4.71 12.27 12.17
N LYS A 66 5.86 11.65 11.89
CA LYS A 66 7.14 11.91 12.57
C LYS A 66 8.01 12.95 11.86
N THR A 67 7.57 13.45 10.70
CA THR A 67 8.24 14.46 9.87
C THR A 67 7.67 15.84 10.10
#